data_AF-A0A3M0J414-F1
#
_entry.id   AF-A0A3M0J414-F1
#
_cell.length_a   1.000
_cell.length_b   1.000
_cell.length_c   1.000
_cell.angle_alpha   90.00
_cell.angle_beta   90.00
_cell.angle_gamma   90.00
#
_symmetry.space_group_name_H-M   'P 1'
#
loop_
_entity.id
_entity.type
_entity.pdbx_description
1 polymer ?
#
loop_
_entity_poly.entity_id
_entity_poly.type
_entity_poly.pdbx_seq_one_letter_code
_entity_poly.pdbx_strand_id
1 'polypeptide(L)'
;MPSVTRILQQTLSSQQVFYLERWKQKMIEELGKEGFEEYTKNLFLQGELFHSALESIFLSEKMAARYQGEDDVVAGYLSSVEHVLEDISEVKALESGVHHETLQYLGLVDCVAKYRGQLCVIDWKTSEKPKPFLQNTYDNPLQVAAYIGAINHDANYDFQVRCGLIVVAYKNGSPAHPHFMDPDLCSQYWNKWLLRLEEYMDKN
;
A
#
# COMPACT_ATOMS: atom_id res chain seq x y z
N MET A 1 3.04 10.84 -17.52
CA MET A 1 2.54 9.53 -17.04
C MET A 1 1.77 9.75 -15.74
N PRO A 2 0.48 9.37 -15.64
CA PRO A 2 -0.27 9.39 -14.38
C PRO A 2 0.28 8.40 -13.34
N SER A 3 0.08 8.68 -12.05
CA SER A 3 0.40 7.73 -10.99
C SER A 3 -0.64 6.62 -10.87
N VAL A 4 -0.24 5.44 -10.39
CA VAL A 4 -1.17 4.33 -10.07
C VAL A 4 -2.32 4.81 -9.17
N THR A 5 -2.01 5.56 -8.13
CA THR A 5 -3.01 6.11 -7.21
C THR A 5 -4.00 7.05 -7.90
N ARG A 6 -3.53 7.90 -8.83
CA ARG A 6 -4.39 8.80 -9.61
C ARG A 6 -5.31 8.03 -10.54
N ILE A 7 -4.80 7.01 -11.22
CA ILE A 7 -5.59 6.15 -12.12
C ILE A 7 -6.72 5.48 -11.32
N LEU A 8 -6.40 4.83 -10.20
CA LEU A 8 -7.39 4.17 -9.36
C LEU A 8 -8.45 5.16 -8.85
N GLN A 9 -8.04 6.33 -8.35
CA GLN A 9 -8.98 7.34 -7.85
C GLN A 9 -9.95 7.86 -8.93
N GLN A 10 -9.50 8.07 -10.17
CA GLN A 10 -10.36 8.61 -11.25
C GLN A 10 -11.22 7.55 -11.95
N THR A 11 -11.03 6.27 -11.60
CA THR A 11 -11.77 5.13 -12.17
C THR A 11 -12.51 4.33 -11.10
N LEU A 12 -12.78 4.93 -9.94
CA LEU A 12 -13.64 4.33 -8.93
C LEU A 12 -15.03 4.05 -9.52
N SER A 13 -15.57 2.87 -9.23
CA SER A 13 -16.94 2.54 -9.62
C SER A 13 -17.96 3.49 -8.97
N SER A 14 -19.11 3.71 -9.62
CA SER A 14 -20.17 4.56 -9.06
C SER A 14 -20.63 4.11 -7.67
N GLN A 15 -20.59 2.81 -7.39
CA GLN A 15 -20.90 2.26 -6.06
C GLN A 15 -19.83 2.64 -5.02
N GLN A 16 -18.54 2.53 -5.35
CA GLN A 16 -17.46 2.95 -4.47
C GLN A 16 -17.54 4.46 -4.18
N VAL A 17 -17.74 5.27 -5.22
CA VAL A 17 -17.91 6.73 -5.08
C VAL A 17 -19.08 7.05 -4.14
N PHE A 18 -20.22 6.39 -4.32
CA PHE A 18 -21.39 6.59 -3.47
C PHE A 18 -21.11 6.28 -1.98
N TYR A 19 -20.46 5.15 -1.67
CA TYR A 19 -20.16 4.80 -0.28
C TYR A 19 -19.09 5.69 0.35
N LEU A 20 -18.08 6.13 -0.43
CA LEU A 20 -17.07 7.08 0.04
C LEU A 20 -17.69 8.43 0.36
N GLU A 21 -18.56 8.95 -0.52
CA GLU A 21 -19.23 10.23 -0.27
C GLU A 21 -20.18 10.12 0.92
N ARG A 22 -20.93 9.02 1.05
CA ARG A 22 -21.79 8.78 2.22
C ARG A 22 -21.00 8.72 3.52
N TRP A 23 -19.84 8.05 3.53
CA TRP A 23 -18.96 8.02 4.69
C TRP A 23 -18.43 9.42 5.04
N LYS A 24 -17.98 10.18 4.03
CA LYS A 24 -17.51 11.55 4.19
C LYS A 24 -18.59 12.45 4.79
N GLN A 25 -19.82 12.42 4.27
CA GLN A 25 -20.93 13.20 4.81
C GLN A 25 -21.21 12.84 6.27
N LYS A 26 -21.23 11.55 6.61
CA LYS A 26 -21.37 11.10 7.99
C LYS A 26 -20.27 11.64 8.90
N MET A 27 -19.00 11.63 8.45
CA MET A 27 -17.90 12.15 9.27
C MET A 27 -17.96 13.66 9.45
N ILE A 28 -18.40 14.40 8.43
CA ILE A 28 -18.61 15.85 8.52
C ILE A 28 -19.78 16.17 9.47
N GLU A 29 -20.85 15.37 9.47
CA GLU A 29 -21.95 15.50 10.43
C GLU A 29 -21.50 15.24 11.88
N GLU A 30 -20.63 14.25 12.09
CA GLU A 30 -20.14 13.87 13.42
C GLU A 30 -19.05 14.81 13.97
N LEU A 31 -18.12 15.27 13.14
CA LEU A 31 -16.93 16.04 13.56
C LEU A 31 -16.99 17.53 13.20
N GLY A 32 -17.94 17.93 12.36
CA GLY A 32 -17.89 19.21 11.65
C GLY A 32 -16.88 19.21 10.49
N LYS A 33 -16.95 20.23 9.64
CA LYS A 33 -16.07 20.34 8.47
C LYS A 33 -14.59 20.48 8.87
N GLU A 34 -14.29 21.36 9.82
CA GLU A 34 -12.93 21.58 10.32
C GLU A 34 -12.39 20.33 11.02
N GLY A 35 -13.21 19.68 11.85
CA GLY A 35 -12.84 18.43 12.51
C GLY A 35 -12.58 17.27 11.53
N PHE A 36 -13.34 17.20 10.43
CA PHE A 36 -13.08 16.24 9.36
C PHE A 36 -11.77 16.52 8.59
N GLU A 37 -11.46 17.80 8.33
CA GLU A 37 -10.19 18.21 7.71
C GLU A 37 -8.99 17.86 8.60
N GLU A 38 -9.09 18.13 9.91
CA GLU A 38 -8.07 17.75 10.89
C GLU A 38 -7.93 16.23 11.02
N TYR A 39 -9.04 15.50 11.11
CA TYR A 39 -9.04 14.04 11.13
C TYR A 39 -8.33 13.44 9.92
N THR A 40 -8.66 13.95 8.73
CA THR A 40 -8.05 13.51 7.47
C THR A 40 -6.55 13.81 7.45
N LYS A 41 -6.13 15.00 7.88
CA LYS A 41 -4.71 15.37 7.99
C LYS A 41 -3.95 14.44 8.95
N ASN A 42 -4.55 14.12 10.09
CA ASN A 42 -3.96 13.21 11.07
C ASN A 42 -3.84 11.77 10.56
N LEU A 43 -4.80 11.30 9.76
CA LEU A 43 -4.70 9.99 9.11
C LEU A 43 -3.53 9.93 8.13
N PHE A 44 -3.36 10.96 7.29
CA PHE A 44 -2.23 11.03 6.35
C PHE A 44 -0.88 11.08 7.09
N LEU A 45 -0.77 11.93 8.11
CA LEU A 45 0.46 12.03 8.92
C LEU A 45 0.82 10.71 9.60
N GLN A 46 -0.16 10.00 10.17
CA GLN A 46 0.06 8.67 10.76
C GLN A 46 0.56 7.65 9.73
N GLY A 47 0.02 7.70 8.50
CA GLY A 47 0.49 6.86 7.40
C GLY A 47 1.93 7.16 7.01
N GLU A 48 2.26 8.44 6.79
CA GLU A 48 3.62 8.88 6.44
C GLU A 48 4.63 8.47 7.52
N LEU A 49 4.35 8.76 8.80
CA LEU A 49 5.23 8.38 9.92
C LEU A 49 5.41 6.85 10.02
N PHE A 50 4.36 6.08 9.74
CA PHE A 50 4.45 4.62 9.75
C PHE A 50 5.36 4.08 8.64
N HIS A 51 5.24 4.61 7.42
CA HIS A 51 6.13 4.25 6.31
C HIS A 51 7.58 4.66 6.59
N SER A 52 7.82 5.88 7.09
CA SER A 52 9.16 6.34 7.46
C SER A 52 9.80 5.47 8.56
N ALA A 53 9.00 5.01 9.52
CA ALA A 53 9.47 4.10 10.56
C ALA A 53 9.86 2.72 9.97
N LEU A 54 9.04 2.16 9.07
CA LEU A 54 9.34 0.90 8.39
C LEU A 54 10.59 0.99 7.51
N GLU A 55 10.72 2.05 6.71
CA GLU A 55 11.90 2.30 5.90
C GLU A 55 13.16 2.32 6.77
N SER A 56 13.09 3.05 7.88
CA SER A 56 14.20 3.15 8.81
C SER A 56 14.54 1.83 9.50
N ILE A 57 13.54 0.99 9.83
CA ILE A 57 13.77 -0.36 10.34
C ILE A 57 14.58 -1.18 9.32
N PHE A 58 14.14 -1.25 8.07
CA PHE A 58 14.83 -2.04 7.03
C PHE A 58 16.23 -1.50 6.67
N LEU A 59 16.43 -0.17 6.75
CA LEU A 59 17.76 0.43 6.58
C LEU A 59 18.67 0.19 7.78
N SER A 60 18.11 0.20 9.00
CA SER A 60 18.85 -0.02 10.25
C SER A 60 19.25 -1.49 10.44
N GLU A 61 18.45 -2.46 9.98
CA GLU A 61 18.85 -3.87 9.94
C GLU A 61 20.02 -4.10 8.98
N LYS A 62 20.07 -3.37 7.86
CA LYS A 62 21.26 -3.34 6.98
C LYS A 62 22.48 -2.68 7.65
N MET A 63 22.30 -1.89 8.71
CA MET A 63 23.34 -1.09 9.36
C MET A 63 23.62 -1.43 10.85
N ALA A 64 22.98 -2.46 11.40
CA ALA A 64 23.13 -2.93 12.78
C ALA A 64 23.13 -1.82 13.85
N ALA A 65 22.02 -1.06 13.96
CA ALA A 65 21.77 -0.24 15.15
C ALA A 65 20.26 -0.12 15.43
N ARG A 66 19.89 -0.41 16.68
CA ARG A 66 18.52 -0.45 17.19
C ARG A 66 17.80 0.87 16.95
N TYR A 67 16.63 0.81 16.32
CA TYR A 67 15.69 1.93 16.32
C TYR A 67 15.22 2.16 17.76
N GLN A 68 15.65 3.27 18.36
CA GLN A 68 15.11 3.84 19.59
C GLN A 68 14.48 5.19 19.22
N GLY A 69 13.19 5.17 18.90
CA GLY A 69 12.36 6.38 18.76
C GLY A 69 10.91 5.95 19.02
N GLU A 70 10.31 6.18 20.19
CA GLU A 70 9.88 7.47 20.79
C GLU A 70 8.89 8.28 19.94
N ASP A 71 8.16 7.64 19.01
CA ASP A 71 6.93 8.23 18.49
C ASP A 71 5.72 7.36 18.86
N ASP A 72 5.10 7.68 20.01
CA ASP A 72 3.88 7.04 20.52
C ASP A 72 2.77 6.98 19.45
N VAL A 73 2.81 7.88 18.47
CA VAL A 73 1.83 7.99 17.38
C VAL A 73 1.75 6.72 16.53
N VAL A 74 2.89 6.07 16.25
CA VAL A 74 2.96 4.89 15.37
C VAL A 74 3.31 3.59 16.10
N ALA A 75 3.60 3.65 17.39
CA ALA A 75 3.97 2.50 18.21
C ALA A 75 2.98 1.33 18.06
N GLY A 76 1.68 1.61 18.10
CA GLY A 76 0.65 0.58 17.92
C GLY A 76 0.68 -0.08 16.54
N TYR A 77 0.94 0.68 15.47
CA TYR A 77 1.08 0.10 14.12
C TYR A 77 2.36 -0.75 14.01
N LEU A 78 3.47 -0.32 14.62
CA LEU A 78 4.72 -1.08 14.63
C LEU A 78 4.56 -2.41 15.39
N SER A 79 3.96 -2.39 16.58
CA SER A 79 3.62 -3.63 17.31
C SER A 79 2.68 -4.54 16.51
N SER A 80 1.75 -3.96 15.74
CA SER A 80 0.82 -4.71 14.90
C SER A 80 1.55 -5.56 13.84
N VAL A 81 2.60 -5.03 13.22
CA VAL A 81 3.33 -5.68 12.12
C VAL A 81 4.57 -6.46 12.55
N GLU A 82 4.97 -6.43 13.83
CA GLU A 82 6.17 -7.08 14.34
C GLU A 82 6.31 -8.54 13.85
N HIS A 83 5.25 -9.34 14.01
CA HIS A 83 5.23 -10.74 13.56
C HIS A 83 5.33 -10.92 12.03
N VAL A 84 4.98 -9.90 11.23
CA VAL A 84 5.14 -9.93 9.77
C VAL A 84 6.57 -9.55 9.40
N LEU A 85 7.18 -8.62 10.13
CA LEU A 85 8.56 -8.19 9.91
C LEU A 85 9.54 -9.35 10.12
N GLU A 86 9.30 -10.23 11.09
CA GLU A 86 10.09 -11.45 11.33
C GLU A 86 10.14 -12.40 10.11
N ASP A 87 9.12 -12.37 9.26
CA ASP A 87 9.00 -13.20 8.06
C ASP A 87 9.59 -12.50 6.81
N ILE A 88 10.08 -11.26 6.92
CA ILE A 88 10.65 -10.47 5.83
C ILE A 88 12.18 -10.58 5.82
N SER A 89 12.73 -10.73 4.63
CA SER A 89 14.17 -10.83 4.39
C SER A 89 14.55 -10.27 3.03
N GLU A 90 15.84 -10.07 2.77
CA GLU A 90 16.38 -9.70 1.45
C GLU A 90 15.66 -8.51 0.78
N VAL A 91 15.61 -7.37 1.47
CA VAL A 91 15.03 -6.13 0.93
C VAL A 91 15.81 -5.65 -0.31
N LYS A 92 15.14 -5.65 -1.47
CA LYS A 92 15.66 -5.24 -2.78
C LYS A 92 15.42 -3.77 -3.09
N ALA A 93 14.27 -3.24 -2.71
CA ALA A 93 13.90 -1.84 -2.92
C ALA A 93 13.02 -1.33 -1.77
N LEU A 94 13.14 -0.04 -1.44
CA LEU A 94 12.33 0.69 -0.47
C LEU A 94 11.98 2.05 -1.07
N GLU A 95 10.74 2.50 -0.88
CA GLU A 95 10.22 3.81 -1.34
C GLU A 95 10.74 4.18 -2.73
N SER A 96 10.58 3.25 -3.68
CA SER A 96 11.28 3.29 -4.95
C SER A 96 10.35 3.67 -6.10
N GLY A 97 10.78 4.63 -6.91
CA GLY A 97 10.06 5.06 -8.10
C GLY A 97 10.07 3.98 -9.17
N VAL A 98 8.90 3.68 -9.72
CA VAL A 98 8.72 2.72 -10.81
C VAL A 98 7.96 3.36 -11.95
N HIS A 99 8.24 2.93 -13.17
CA HIS A 99 7.46 3.33 -14.33
C HIS A 99 7.30 2.17 -15.32
N HIS A 100 6.14 2.10 -15.95
CA HIS A 100 5.90 1.16 -17.04
C HIS A 100 5.93 1.95 -18.35
N GLU A 101 7.03 1.88 -19.09
CA GLU A 101 7.22 2.69 -20.32
C GLU A 101 6.13 2.39 -21.36
N THR A 102 5.84 1.13 -21.67
CA THR A 102 4.82 0.78 -22.68
C THR A 102 3.40 1.20 -22.29
N LEU A 103 3.01 1.03 -21.02
CA LEU A 103 1.66 1.35 -20.52
C LEU A 103 1.54 2.76 -19.93
N GLN A 104 2.63 3.55 -19.97
CA GLN A 104 2.67 4.98 -19.67
C GLN A 104 2.15 5.39 -18.29
N TYR A 105 2.38 4.59 -17.25
CA TYR A 105 2.06 4.95 -15.86
C TYR A 105 3.29 4.85 -14.94
N LEU A 106 3.24 5.52 -13.78
CA LEU A 106 4.30 5.51 -12.77
C LEU A 106 3.76 5.24 -11.36
N GLY A 107 4.65 4.94 -10.42
CA GLY A 107 4.30 4.66 -9.04
C GLY A 107 5.47 4.85 -8.08
N LEU A 108 5.15 4.83 -6.78
CA LEU A 108 6.12 4.73 -5.70
C LEU A 108 5.79 3.44 -4.94
N VAL A 109 6.72 2.50 -4.95
CA VAL A 109 6.57 1.19 -4.30
C VAL A 109 7.14 1.28 -2.90
N ASP A 110 6.33 0.92 -1.89
CA ASP A 110 6.76 0.99 -0.49
C ASP A 110 7.97 0.07 -0.24
N CYS A 111 7.88 -1.20 -0.63
CA CYS A 111 8.93 -2.18 -0.40
C CYS A 111 8.88 -3.34 -1.40
N VAL A 112 10.07 -3.84 -1.78
CA VAL A 112 10.24 -5.12 -2.46
C VAL A 112 11.20 -5.98 -1.65
N ALA A 113 10.70 -7.09 -1.11
CA ALA A 113 11.46 -7.98 -0.23
C ALA A 113 10.94 -9.42 -0.30
N LYS A 114 11.69 -10.38 0.25
CA LYS A 114 11.21 -11.75 0.40
C LYS A 114 10.35 -11.86 1.65
N TYR A 115 9.09 -12.23 1.48
CA TYR A 115 8.21 -12.67 2.56
C TYR A 115 8.13 -14.19 2.54
N ARG A 116 8.55 -14.86 3.62
CA ARG A 116 8.61 -16.33 3.71
C ARG A 116 9.32 -16.99 2.51
N GLY A 117 10.41 -16.36 2.07
CA GLY A 117 11.23 -16.81 0.95
C GLY A 117 10.72 -16.44 -0.46
N GLN A 118 9.51 -15.88 -0.59
CA GLN A 118 8.95 -15.44 -1.87
C GLN A 118 9.17 -13.94 -2.08
N LEU A 119 9.81 -13.55 -3.19
CA LEU A 119 10.01 -12.13 -3.52
C LEU A 119 8.66 -11.48 -3.85
N CYS A 120 8.28 -10.45 -3.10
CA CYS A 120 6.99 -9.79 -3.18
C CYS A 120 7.15 -8.27 -3.32
N VAL A 121 6.19 -7.65 -4.02
CA VAL A 121 5.87 -6.24 -3.80
C VAL A 121 5.04 -6.17 -2.53
N ILE A 122 5.50 -5.41 -1.54
CA ILE A 122 4.84 -5.25 -0.24
C ILE A 122 4.24 -3.85 -0.17
N ASP A 123 2.95 -3.78 0.12
CA ASP A 123 2.16 -2.55 0.25
C ASP A 123 1.65 -2.46 1.70
N TRP A 124 2.17 -1.48 2.44
CA TRP A 124 1.86 -1.28 3.84
C TRP A 124 0.64 -0.38 3.98
N LYS A 125 -0.29 -0.72 4.89
CA LYS A 125 -1.50 0.06 5.12
C LYS A 125 -1.81 0.19 6.60
N THR A 126 -2.12 1.40 7.03
CA THR A 126 -2.74 1.66 8.33
C THR A 126 -4.27 1.53 8.23
N SER A 127 -4.90 1.05 9.29
CA SER A 127 -6.37 0.99 9.38
C SER A 127 -6.84 1.08 10.82
N GLU A 128 -7.94 1.81 11.04
CA GLU A 128 -8.66 1.81 12.32
C GLU A 128 -9.64 0.62 12.42
N LYS A 129 -10.06 0.06 11.29
CA LYS A 129 -11.00 -1.05 11.22
C LYS A 129 -10.31 -2.34 10.75
N PRO A 130 -10.64 -3.50 11.35
CA PRO A 130 -10.13 -4.79 10.89
C PRO A 130 -10.44 -5.04 9.41
N LYS A 131 -9.46 -5.55 8.67
CA LYS A 131 -9.59 -6.00 7.27
C LYS A 131 -9.12 -7.45 7.15
N PRO A 132 -9.88 -8.42 7.67
CA PRO A 132 -9.44 -9.81 7.75
C PRO A 132 -9.38 -10.55 6.41
N PHE A 133 -10.04 -10.03 5.36
CA PHE A 133 -10.03 -10.62 4.03
C PHE A 133 -9.51 -9.63 2.99
N LEU A 134 -8.87 -10.14 1.93
CA LEU A 134 -8.35 -9.34 0.82
C LEU A 134 -9.41 -8.42 0.19
N GLN A 135 -10.66 -8.88 0.08
CA GLN A 135 -11.76 -8.05 -0.43
C GLN A 135 -12.07 -6.81 0.42
N ASN A 136 -11.64 -6.78 1.69
CA ASN A 136 -11.77 -5.61 2.57
C ASN A 136 -10.71 -4.52 2.31
N THR A 137 -9.73 -4.78 1.43
CA THR A 137 -8.67 -3.83 1.05
C THR A 137 -8.98 -3.06 -0.24
N TYR A 138 -10.18 -3.23 -0.80
CA TYR A 138 -10.68 -2.48 -1.97
C TYR A 138 -9.71 -2.55 -3.17
N ASP A 139 -9.14 -1.41 -3.56
CA ASP A 139 -8.25 -1.28 -4.73
C ASP A 139 -6.78 -1.61 -4.40
N ASN A 140 -6.41 -1.91 -3.14
CA ASN A 140 -5.02 -2.25 -2.79
C ASN A 140 -4.44 -3.42 -3.62
N PRO A 141 -5.19 -4.50 -3.95
CA PRO A 141 -4.67 -5.55 -4.81
C PRO A 141 -4.39 -5.09 -6.24
N LEU A 142 -5.13 -4.09 -6.75
CA LEU A 142 -4.87 -3.47 -8.05
C LEU A 142 -3.59 -2.64 -8.01
N GLN A 143 -3.37 -1.90 -6.92
CA GLN A 143 -2.16 -1.12 -6.71
C GLN A 143 -0.91 -2.02 -6.69
N VAL A 144 -0.95 -3.12 -5.94
CA VAL A 144 0.13 -4.12 -5.90
C VAL A 144 0.37 -4.73 -7.28
N ALA A 145 -0.69 -5.14 -7.99
CA ALA A 145 -0.54 -5.70 -9.34
C ALA A 145 0.05 -4.69 -10.34
N ALA A 146 -0.35 -3.42 -10.26
CA ALA A 146 0.18 -2.34 -11.09
C ALA A 146 1.69 -2.13 -10.84
N TYR A 147 2.11 -2.15 -9.58
CA TYR A 147 3.52 -2.02 -9.20
C TYR A 147 4.36 -3.23 -9.63
N ILE A 148 3.84 -4.45 -9.49
CA ILE A 148 4.49 -5.66 -10.03
C ILE A 148 4.69 -5.51 -11.54
N GLY A 149 3.65 -5.11 -12.28
CA GLY A 149 3.74 -4.91 -13.73
C GLY A 149 4.74 -3.83 -14.12
N ALA A 150 4.81 -2.72 -13.37
CA ALA A 150 5.76 -1.65 -13.61
C ALA A 150 7.21 -2.10 -13.34
N ILE A 151 7.50 -2.67 -12.16
CA ILE A 151 8.83 -3.19 -11.83
C ILE A 151 9.32 -4.16 -12.91
N ASN A 152 8.44 -5.06 -13.33
CA ASN A 152 8.81 -6.10 -14.29
C ASN A 152 9.14 -5.57 -15.70
N HIS A 153 8.72 -4.34 -16.02
CA HIS A 153 8.97 -3.68 -17.31
C HIS A 153 9.81 -2.40 -17.19
N ASP A 154 10.41 -2.16 -16.03
CA ASP A 154 11.26 -1.01 -15.76
C ASP A 154 12.73 -1.44 -15.83
N ALA A 155 13.47 -0.90 -16.81
CA ALA A 155 14.87 -1.25 -17.05
C ALA A 155 15.82 -0.91 -15.89
N ASN A 156 15.38 -0.12 -14.91
CA ASN A 156 16.15 0.18 -13.70
C ASN A 156 16.21 -0.99 -12.71
N TYR A 157 15.40 -2.03 -12.92
CA TYR A 157 15.33 -3.20 -12.04
C TYR A 157 15.88 -4.44 -12.75
N ASP A 158 16.88 -5.10 -12.16
CA ASP A 158 17.55 -6.30 -12.69
C ASP A 158 16.89 -7.62 -12.25
N PHE A 159 15.73 -7.53 -11.59
CA PHE A 159 14.96 -8.66 -11.09
C PHE A 159 13.51 -8.59 -11.53
N GLN A 160 12.77 -9.67 -11.29
CA GLN A 160 11.35 -9.76 -11.56
C GLN A 160 10.61 -10.23 -10.30
N VAL A 161 9.42 -9.71 -10.09
CA VAL A 161 8.55 -10.03 -8.95
C VAL A 161 7.28 -10.68 -9.47
N ARG A 162 6.81 -11.73 -8.79
CA ARG A 162 5.60 -12.48 -9.19
C ARG A 162 4.53 -12.54 -8.12
N CYS A 163 4.86 -12.15 -6.89
CA CYS A 163 3.96 -12.21 -5.76
C CYS A 163 3.73 -10.80 -5.20
N GLY A 164 2.62 -10.63 -4.50
CA GLY A 164 2.27 -9.41 -3.80
C GLY A 164 1.97 -9.69 -2.32
N LEU A 165 2.11 -8.67 -1.48
CA LEU A 165 1.71 -8.75 -0.08
C LEU A 165 1.11 -7.40 0.33
N ILE A 166 -0.13 -7.42 0.83
CA ILE A 166 -0.72 -6.24 1.47
C ILE A 166 -0.72 -6.50 2.97
N VAL A 167 -0.11 -5.61 3.75
CA VAL A 167 -0.08 -5.74 5.21
C VAL A 167 -0.90 -4.63 5.83
N VAL A 168 -2.02 -5.01 6.48
CA VAL A 168 -2.89 -4.04 7.17
C VAL A 168 -2.54 -4.01 8.66
N ALA A 169 -1.89 -2.94 9.08
CA ALA A 169 -1.52 -2.64 10.46
C ALA A 169 -2.64 -1.88 11.20
N TYR A 170 -2.76 -2.12 12.51
CA TYR A 170 -3.80 -1.52 13.34
C TYR A 170 -3.23 -0.66 14.47
N LYS A 171 -3.87 0.50 14.67
CA LYS A 171 -3.43 1.52 15.64
C LYS A 171 -3.37 1.01 17.08
N ASN A 172 -4.19 0.02 17.42
CA ASN A 172 -4.31 -0.53 18.76
C ASN A 172 -3.27 -1.62 19.09
N GLY A 173 -2.33 -1.92 18.18
CA GLY A 173 -1.36 -3.00 18.40
C GLY A 173 -1.89 -4.41 18.18
N SER A 174 -3.16 -4.59 17.80
CA SER A 174 -3.67 -5.91 17.43
C SER A 174 -2.92 -6.47 16.22
N PRO A 175 -2.72 -7.80 16.10
CA PRO A 175 -1.94 -8.38 15.02
C PRO A 175 -2.43 -7.94 13.63
N ALA A 176 -1.49 -7.44 12.81
CA ALA A 176 -1.73 -7.08 11.43
C ALA A 176 -2.27 -8.27 10.61
N HIS A 177 -2.96 -7.97 9.52
CA HIS A 177 -3.39 -9.00 8.58
C HIS A 177 -2.52 -8.95 7.31
N PRO A 178 -1.65 -9.96 7.09
CA PRO A 178 -0.94 -10.14 5.83
C PRO A 178 -1.84 -10.83 4.80
N HIS A 179 -2.08 -10.15 3.69
CA HIS A 179 -2.81 -10.69 2.53
C HIS A 179 -1.82 -11.01 1.42
N PHE A 180 -1.32 -12.25 1.44
CA PHE A 180 -0.42 -12.73 0.39
C PHE A 180 -1.18 -12.95 -0.92
N MET A 181 -0.58 -12.51 -2.02
CA MET A 181 -1.08 -12.68 -3.38
C MET A 181 -0.07 -13.52 -4.16
N ASP A 182 -0.46 -14.76 -4.46
CA ASP A 182 0.32 -15.64 -5.32
C ASP A 182 0.32 -15.16 -6.78
N PRO A 183 1.15 -15.75 -7.67
CA PRO A 183 1.24 -15.32 -9.07
C PRO A 183 -0.08 -15.40 -9.85
N ASP A 184 -0.94 -16.38 -9.55
CA ASP A 184 -2.21 -16.54 -10.23
C ASP A 184 -3.18 -15.42 -9.83
N LEU A 185 -3.21 -15.09 -8.54
CA LEU A 185 -4.02 -13.99 -8.01
C LEU A 185 -3.52 -12.63 -8.49
N CYS A 186 -2.19 -12.42 -8.50
CA CYS A 186 -1.58 -11.23 -9.09
C CYS A 186 -1.96 -11.07 -10.56
N SER A 187 -1.96 -12.15 -11.34
CA SER A 187 -2.36 -12.14 -12.76
C SER A 187 -3.85 -11.78 -12.93
N GLN A 188 -4.73 -12.26 -12.05
CA GLN A 188 -6.14 -11.89 -12.05
C GLN A 188 -6.35 -10.40 -11.77
N TYR A 189 -5.65 -9.84 -10.78
CA TYR A 189 -5.72 -8.42 -10.47
C TYR A 189 -5.02 -7.54 -11.50
N TRP A 190 -3.98 -8.04 -12.17
CA TRP A 190 -3.35 -7.37 -13.30
C TRP A 190 -4.35 -7.13 -14.44
N ASN A 191 -5.14 -8.14 -14.82
CA ASN A 191 -6.17 -7.97 -15.85
C ASN A 191 -7.21 -6.92 -15.44
N LYS A 192 -7.61 -6.89 -14.16
CA LYS A 192 -8.52 -5.86 -13.64
C LYS A 192 -7.87 -4.47 -13.62
N TRP A 193 -6.59 -4.38 -13.32
CA TRP A 193 -5.82 -3.14 -13.38
C TRP A 193 -5.76 -2.59 -14.81
N LEU A 194 -5.51 -3.44 -15.81
CA LEU A 194 -5.51 -3.02 -17.22
C LEU A 194 -6.84 -2.40 -17.64
N LEU A 195 -7.96 -2.97 -17.21
CA LEU A 195 -9.29 -2.38 -17.47
C LEU A 195 -9.44 -0.99 -16.82
N ARG A 196 -8.91 -0.80 -15.60
CA ARG A 196 -8.91 0.50 -14.92
C ARG A 196 -7.99 1.51 -15.60
N LEU A 197 -6.86 1.05 -16.13
CA LEU A 197 -5.95 1.90 -16.92
C LEU A 197 -6.61 2.31 -18.25
N GLU A 198 -7.23 1.38 -18.97
CA GLU A 198 -7.98 1.67 -20.20
C GLU A 198 -9.11 2.67 -19.94
N GLU A 199 -9.93 2.46 -18.90
CA GLU A 199 -10.98 3.41 -18.51
C GLU A 199 -10.41 4.82 -18.20
N TYR A 200 -9.23 4.90 -17.60
CA TYR A 200 -8.57 6.17 -17.34
C TYR A 200 -8.16 6.88 -18.64
N MET A 201 -7.59 6.13 -19.58
CA MET A 201 -7.17 6.63 -20.89
C MET A 201 -8.36 7.06 -21.76
N ASP A 202 -9.49 6.36 -21.68
CA ASP A 202 -10.70 6.75 -22.41
C ASP A 202 -11.32 8.06 -21.89
N LYS A 203 -11.08 8.38 -20.60
CA LYS A 203 -11.59 9.60 -19.96
C LYS A 203 -10.71 10.83 -20.15
N ASN A 204 -9.44 10.69 -20.57
CA ASN A 204 -8.43 11.77 -20.57
C ASN A 204 -7.64 11.83 -21.88
#